data_AF-A0A952JCQ0-F1
#
_entry.id   AF-A0A952JCQ0-F1
#
_cell.length_a   1.000
_cell.length_b   1.000
_cell.length_c   1.000
_cell.angle_alpha   90.00
_cell.angle_beta   90.00
_cell.angle_gamma   90.00
#
_symmetry.space_group_name_H-M   'P 1'
#
loop_
_entity.id
_entity.type
_entity.pdbx_description
1 polymer ?
#
loop_
_entity_poly.entity_id
_entity_poly.type
_entity_poly.pdbx_seq_one_letter_code
_entity_poly.pdbx_strand_id
1 'polypeptide(L)'
;MSAIEKAIEKILSVRKSITNCPIGKMYENGKMPPALVKTHIELDKAVDSSYKKATFTSDTNRMEFLFELYEKYTAELFSKEIPKKNKS
;
A
#
# COMPACT_ATOMS: atom_id res chain seq x y z
N MET A 1 15.74 -10.31 7.22
CA MET A 1 14.44 -10.43 6.56
C MET A 1 13.46 -9.46 7.20
N SER A 2 12.96 -8.48 6.46
CA SER A 2 12.04 -7.45 6.96
C SER A 2 10.69 -8.05 7.37
N ALA A 3 9.91 -7.31 8.18
CA ALA A 3 8.55 -7.73 8.54
C ALA A 3 7.66 -7.89 7.29
N ILE A 4 7.87 -7.03 6.28
CA ILE A 4 7.17 -7.06 4.99
C ILE A 4 7.53 -8.32 4.21
N GLU A 5 8.83 -8.65 4.07
CA GLU A 5 9.27 -9.88 3.38
C GLU A 5 8.62 -11.12 3.96
N LYS A 6 8.62 -11.27 5.29
CA LYS A 6 8.00 -12.41 5.97
C LYS A 6 6.49 -12.49 5.70
N ALA A 7 5.80 -11.36 5.65
CA ALA A 7 4.37 -11.31 5.35
C ALA A 7 4.09 -11.70 3.89
N ILE A 8 4.92 -11.25 2.94
CA ILE A 8 4.83 -11.64 1.53
C ILE A 8 5.04 -13.14 1.35
N GLU A 9 6.03 -13.74 2.02
CA GLU A 9 6.25 -15.19 1.97
C GLU A 9 5.05 -16.00 2.46
N LYS A 10 4.39 -15.53 3.52
CA LYS A 10 3.13 -16.14 4.00
C LYS A 10 2.03 -16.06 2.94
N ILE A 11 1.83 -14.91 2.30
CA ILE A 11 0.85 -14.76 1.22
C ILE A 11 1.15 -15.73 0.08
N LEU A 12 2.41 -15.84 -0.33
CA LEU A 12 2.83 -16.76 -1.38
C LEU A 12 2.57 -18.22 -0.99
N SER A 13 2.84 -18.59 0.26
CA SER A 13 2.55 -19.92 0.78
C SER A 13 1.04 -20.23 0.79
N VAL A 14 0.22 -19.30 1.27
CA VAL A 14 -1.25 -19.45 1.28
C VAL A 14 -1.80 -19.56 -0.13
N ARG A 15 -1.37 -18.71 -1.07
CA ARG A 15 -1.77 -18.82 -2.48
C ARG A 15 -1.43 -20.19 -3.07
N LYS A 16 -0.23 -20.71 -2.81
CA LYS A 16 0.20 -22.04 -3.28
C LYS A 16 -0.64 -23.18 -2.69
N SER A 17 -1.12 -23.04 -1.45
CA SER A 17 -1.96 -24.05 -0.81
C SER A 17 -3.37 -24.16 -1.41
N ILE A 18 -3.84 -23.14 -2.14
CA ILE A 18 -5.15 -23.12 -2.77
C ILE A 18 -5.00 -23.53 -4.23
N THR A 19 -5.16 -24.82 -4.53
CA THR A 19 -4.91 -25.40 -5.86
C THR A 19 -6.11 -25.33 -6.81
N ASN A 20 -7.33 -25.25 -6.27
CA ASN A 20 -8.58 -25.38 -7.06
C ASN A 20 -9.22 -24.03 -7.42
N CYS A 21 -8.54 -22.91 -7.22
CA CYS A 21 -9.06 -21.58 -7.51
C CYS A 21 -8.00 -20.78 -8.28
N PRO A 22 -8.27 -20.28 -9.50
CA PRO A 22 -7.36 -19.39 -10.19
C PRO A 22 -7.09 -18.14 -9.37
N ILE A 23 -5.87 -17.58 -9.45
CA ILE A 23 -5.50 -16.42 -8.62
C ILE A 23 -6.48 -15.26 -8.77
N GLY A 24 -6.92 -14.91 -9.99
CA GLY A 24 -7.89 -13.84 -10.19
C GLY A 24 -9.22 -14.07 -9.46
N LYS A 25 -9.69 -15.33 -9.40
CA LYS A 25 -10.90 -15.71 -8.65
C LYS A 25 -10.73 -15.56 -7.14
N MET A 26 -9.51 -15.74 -6.62
CA MET A 26 -9.21 -15.51 -5.20
C MET A 26 -9.31 -14.03 -4.77
N TYR A 27 -9.29 -13.09 -5.71
CA TYR A 27 -9.37 -11.64 -5.43
C TYR A 27 -10.70 -11.03 -5.88
N GLU A 28 -11.67 -11.84 -6.32
CA GLU A 28 -13.04 -11.35 -6.54
C GLU A 28 -13.67 -10.94 -5.20
N ASN A 29 -14.44 -9.85 -5.22
CA ASN A 29 -15.11 -9.34 -4.03
C ASN A 29 -15.97 -10.44 -3.38
N GLY A 30 -15.80 -10.63 -2.07
CA GLY A 30 -16.50 -11.66 -1.30
C GLY A 30 -16.05 -13.10 -1.54
N LYS A 31 -15.06 -13.35 -2.41
CA LYS A 31 -14.54 -14.70 -2.72
C LYS A 31 -13.15 -14.97 -2.19
N MET A 32 -12.50 -13.97 -1.58
CA MET A 32 -11.18 -14.16 -1.00
C MET A 32 -11.25 -15.13 0.18
N PRO A 33 -10.52 -16.26 0.15
CA PRO A 33 -10.53 -17.22 1.24
C PRO A 33 -10.08 -16.58 2.56
N PRO A 34 -10.68 -16.91 3.71
CA PRO A 34 -10.36 -16.28 5.00
C PRO A 34 -8.87 -16.32 5.37
N ALA A 35 -8.17 -17.40 5.02
CA ALA A 35 -6.73 -17.52 5.23
C ALA A 35 -5.93 -16.49 4.41
N LEU A 36 -6.38 -16.22 3.18
CA LEU A 36 -5.76 -15.21 2.32
C LEU A 36 -6.08 -13.79 2.82
N VAL A 37 -7.32 -13.54 3.24
CA VAL A 37 -7.71 -12.25 3.87
C VAL A 37 -6.83 -11.97 5.09
N LYS A 38 -6.66 -12.94 5.99
CA LYS A 38 -5.82 -12.79 7.19
C LYS A 38 -4.37 -12.44 6.85
N THR A 39 -3.79 -13.10 5.85
CA THR A 39 -2.40 -12.83 5.46
C THR A 39 -2.21 -11.46 4.79
N HIS A 40 -3.23 -10.96 4.07
CA HIS A 40 -3.23 -9.56 3.59
C HIS A 40 -3.30 -8.56 4.73
N ILE A 41 -4.17 -8.77 5.72
CA ILE A 41 -4.24 -7.91 6.92
C ILE A 41 -2.89 -7.87 7.66
N GLU A 42 -2.16 -8.99 7.72
CA GLU A 42 -0.82 -9.04 8.31
C GLU A 42 0.20 -8.23 7.49
N LEU A 43 0.14 -8.32 6.15
CA LEU A 43 0.97 -7.51 5.26
C LEU A 43 0.67 -6.02 5.41
N ASP A 44 -0.60 -5.64 5.41
CA ASP A 44 -1.04 -4.25 5.55
C ASP A 44 -0.47 -3.63 6.82
N LYS A 45 -0.56 -4.33 7.96
CA LYS A 45 0.04 -3.87 9.22
C LYS A 45 1.55 -3.67 9.13
N ALA A 46 2.26 -4.57 8.45
CA ALA A 46 3.71 -4.45 8.27
C ALA A 46 4.08 -3.26 7.38
N VAL A 47 3.31 -3.03 6.31
CA VAL A 47 3.48 -1.88 5.41
C VAL A 47 3.15 -0.57 6.12
N ASP A 48 2.02 -0.49 6.81
CA ASP A 48 1.60 0.71 7.54
C ASP A 48 2.64 1.11 8.61
N SER A 49 3.18 0.12 9.33
CA SER A 49 4.24 0.32 10.32
C SER A 49 5.56 0.83 9.71
N SER A 50 5.78 0.60 8.41
CA SER A 50 6.96 1.11 7.69
C SER A 50 6.82 2.58 7.30
N TYR A 51 5.58 3.07 7.16
CA TYR A 51 5.28 4.47 6.87
C TYR A 51 5.30 5.35 8.12
N LYS A 52 4.70 4.89 9.22
CA LYS A 52 4.68 5.61 10.50
C LYS A 52 4.51 4.63 11.67
N LYS A 53 4.97 5.04 12.86
CA LYS A 53 4.83 4.23 14.09
C LYS A 53 3.38 4.18 14.59
N ALA A 54 2.58 5.21 14.33
CA ALA A 54 1.18 5.27 14.75
C ALA A 54 0.29 4.45 13.80
N THR A 55 -0.72 3.77 14.31
CA THR A 55 -1.68 3.05 13.45
C THR A 55 -2.59 4.04 12.70
N PHE A 56 -3.00 3.68 11.49
CA PHE A 56 -4.10 4.38 10.82
C PHE A 56 -5.43 4.02 11.49
N THR A 57 -6.31 5.02 11.64
CA THR A 57 -7.61 4.88 12.29
C THR A 57 -8.75 4.62 11.30
N SER A 58 -8.54 4.94 10.02
CA SER A 58 -9.47 4.71 8.92
C SER A 58 -8.75 4.73 7.58
N ASP A 59 -9.39 4.20 6.54
CA ASP A 59 -8.87 4.28 5.16
C ASP A 59 -8.72 5.73 4.69
N THR A 60 -9.63 6.62 5.10
CA THR A 60 -9.52 8.06 4.81
C THR A 60 -8.26 8.66 5.43
N ASN A 61 -7.96 8.34 6.69
CA ASN A 61 -6.74 8.84 7.34
C ASN A 61 -5.47 8.30 6.66
N ARG A 62 -5.51 7.07 6.14
CA ARG A 62 -4.42 6.50 5.35
C ARG A 62 -4.26 7.23 4.02
N MET A 63 -5.37 7.55 3.34
CA MET A 63 -5.36 8.30 2.09
C MET A 63 -4.78 9.71 2.29
N GLU A 64 -5.26 10.47 3.29
CA GLU A 64 -4.76 11.81 3.61
C GLU A 64 -3.24 11.82 3.83
N PHE A 65 -2.74 10.92 4.68
CA PHE A 65 -1.30 10.79 4.94
C PHE A 65 -0.49 10.47 3.67
N LEU A 66 -1.02 9.62 2.78
CA LEU A 66 -0.34 9.29 1.52
C LEU A 66 -0.31 10.49 0.57
N PHE A 67 -1.36 11.32 0.53
CA PHE A 67 -1.36 12.58 -0.22
C PHE A 67 -0.36 13.59 0.33
N GLU A 68 -0.26 13.75 1.65
CA GLU A 68 0.76 14.62 2.28
C GLU A 68 2.18 14.17 1.91
N LEU A 69 2.45 12.86 1.94
CA LEU A 69 3.74 12.31 1.52
C LEU A 69 4.00 12.55 0.04
N TYR A 70 2.99 12.36 -0.80
CA TYR A 70 3.08 12.62 -2.22
C TYR A 70 3.43 14.09 -2.47
N GLU A 71 2.66 15.04 -1.92
CA GLU A 71 2.90 16.48 -2.05
C GLU A 71 4.31 16.85 -1.62
N LYS A 72 4.77 16.34 -0.46
CA LYS A 72 6.13 16.57 0.04
C LYS A 72 7.20 16.10 -0.94
N TYR A 73 7.04 14.93 -1.54
CA TYR A 73 8.02 14.37 -2.47
C TYR A 73 7.92 14.95 -3.88
N THR A 74 6.77 15.53 -4.26
CA THR A 74 6.58 16.16 -5.57
C THR A 74 6.65 17.67 -5.56
N ALA A 75 6.76 18.32 -4.39
CA ALA A 75 6.79 19.78 -4.28
C ALA A 75 7.83 20.42 -5.19
N GLU A 76 9.04 19.85 -5.27
CA GLU A 76 10.12 20.38 -6.12
C GLU A 76 9.92 20.13 -7.62
N LEU A 77 9.15 19.11 -8.00
CA LEU A 77 8.81 18.81 -9.39
C LEU A 77 7.87 19.86 -9.99
N PHE A 78 7.00 20.44 -9.17
CA PHE A 78 6.01 21.44 -9.60
C PHE A 78 6.36 22.89 -9.20
N SER A 79 7.40 23.09 -8.39
CA SER A 79 7.89 24.44 -8.03
C SER A 79 8.87 25.04 -9.06
N LYS A 80 9.32 24.26 -10.04
CA LYS A 80 10.21 24.73 -11.12
C LYS A 80 9.44 24.90 -12.43
N GLU A 81 8.82 26.07 -12.61
CA GLU A 81 8.59 26.80 -13.89
C GLU A 81 7.81 28.10 -13.56
N ILE A 82 8.10 29.33 -14.02
CA ILE A 82 8.79 29.88 -15.20
C ILE A 82 9.51 31.21 -14.78
N PRO A 83 10.72 31.54 -15.30
CA PRO A 83 11.31 32.87 -15.08
C PRO A 83 10.36 33.98 -15.57
N LYS A 84 9.97 34.88 -14.67
CA LYS A 84 9.14 36.06 -14.98
C LYS A 84 9.84 36.88 -16.07
N LYS A 85 9.29 36.88 -17.28
CA LYS A 85 9.72 37.77 -18.36
C LYS A 85 9.27 39.19 -17.97
N ASN A 86 10.22 40.04 -17.56
CA ASN A 86 9.97 41.45 -17.31
C ASN A 86 9.41 42.11 -18.58
N LYS A 87 8.23 42.72 -18.48
CA LYS A 87 7.69 43.59 -19.53
C LYS A 87 8.44 44.92 -19.45
N SER A 88 9.17 45.22 -20.52
CA SER A 88 9.77 46.52 -20.80
C SER A 88 8.72 47.54 -21.22
#